data_AF-A0A518E2F4-F1
#
_entry.id   AF-A0A518E2F4-F1
#
_cell.length_a   1.000
_cell.length_b   1.000
_cell.length_c   1.000
_cell.angle_alpha   90.00
_cell.angle_beta   90.00
_cell.angle_gamma   90.00
#
_symmetry.space_group_name_H-M   'P 1'
#
loop_
_entity.id
_entity.type
_entity.pdbx_description
1 polymer ?
#
loop_
_entity_poly.entity_id
_entity_poly.type
_entity_poly.pdbx_seq_one_letter_code
_entity_poly.pdbx_strand_id
1 'polypeptide(L)'
;MLGAIIISAAILGAIVMTIEDGDFPGWIPLTLCCLAASLPAVLINYYLPPGWFILGLAVGAVTGGCALSALLGMSVKRACMAAAIYLAAKVCLALLILLFHLFMTR
;
A
#
# COMPACT_ATOMS: atom_id res chain seq x y z
N MET A 1 13.82 6.53 3.02
CA MET A 1 12.46 6.31 3.55
C MET A 1 11.46 7.35 3.04
N LEU A 2 11.75 8.66 3.10
CA LEU A 2 10.84 9.71 2.57
C LEU A 2 10.45 9.51 1.09
N GLY A 3 11.41 9.24 0.22
CA GLY A 3 11.13 9.04 -1.22
C GLY A 3 10.17 7.87 -1.49
N ALA A 4 10.29 6.78 -0.72
CA ALA A 4 9.41 5.61 -0.86
C ALA A 4 7.97 5.91 -0.39
N ILE A 5 7.80 6.77 0.62
CA ILE A 5 6.49 7.19 1.12
C ILE A 5 5.81 8.09 0.09
N ILE A 6 6.53 9.05 -0.51
CA ILE A 6 5.97 9.95 -1.53
C ILE A 6 5.53 9.16 -2.76
N ILE A 7 6.35 8.22 -3.24
CA ILE A 7 5.98 7.35 -4.38
C ILE A 7 4.75 6.49 -4.02
N SER A 8 4.73 5.93 -2.81
CA SER A 8 3.58 5.16 -2.32
C SER A 8 2.30 5.97 -2.24
N ALA A 9 2.39 7.22 -1.77
CA ALA A 9 1.28 8.16 -1.67
C ALA A 9 0.80 8.61 -3.07
N ALA A 10 1.71 8.79 -4.02
CA ALA A 10 1.36 9.09 -5.40
C ALA A 10 0.62 7.91 -6.07
N ILE A 11 1.10 6.68 -5.90
CA ILE A 11 0.41 5.48 -6.41
C ILE A 11 -0.98 5.36 -5.76
N LEU A 12 -1.06 5.52 -4.44
CA LEU A 12 -2.33 5.45 -3.72
C LEU A 12 -3.30 6.56 -4.16
N GLY A 13 -2.79 7.78 -4.36
CA GLY A 13 -3.57 8.91 -4.88
C GLY A 13 -4.10 8.65 -6.28
N ALA A 14 -3.27 8.09 -7.17
CA ALA A 14 -3.71 7.69 -8.51
C ALA A 14 -4.82 6.63 -8.45
N ILE A 15 -4.68 5.62 -7.59
CA ILE A 15 -5.72 4.58 -7.39
C ILE A 15 -7.02 5.21 -6.89
N VAL A 16 -6.95 6.07 -5.87
CA VAL A 16 -8.15 6.72 -5.32
C VAL A 16 -8.80 7.62 -6.36
N MET A 17 -8.03 8.42 -7.10
CA MET A 17 -8.56 9.25 -8.19
C MET A 17 -9.25 8.40 -9.27
N THR A 18 -8.73 7.22 -9.60
CA THR A 18 -9.39 6.33 -10.56
C THR A 18 -10.68 5.71 -10.02
N ILE A 19 -10.86 5.64 -8.70
CA ILE A 19 -12.04 5.05 -8.06
C ILE A 19 -13.11 6.11 -7.74
N GLU A 20 -12.70 7.33 -7.43
CA GLU A 20 -13.57 8.49 -7.12
C GLU A 20 -13.72 9.43 -8.31
N ASP A 21 -13.63 8.90 -9.54
CA ASP A 21 -13.90 9.63 -10.80
C ASP A 21 -13.14 10.97 -10.94
N GLY A 22 -11.89 11.01 -10.47
CA GLY A 22 -11.00 12.16 -10.57
C GLY A 22 -10.97 13.06 -9.33
N ASP A 23 -11.75 12.77 -8.29
CA ASP A 23 -11.68 13.53 -7.04
C ASP A 23 -10.38 13.21 -6.27
N PHE A 24 -9.59 14.25 -5.98
CA PHE A 24 -8.32 14.09 -5.30
C PHE A 24 -8.46 14.38 -3.81
N PRO A 25 -8.27 13.37 -2.94
CA PRO A 25 -8.49 13.51 -1.50
C PRO A 25 -7.50 14.44 -0.77
N GLY A 26 -6.41 14.86 -1.44
CA GLY A 26 -5.35 15.64 -0.83
C GLY A 26 -4.14 14.82 -0.38
N TRP A 27 -2.97 15.46 -0.35
CA TRP A 27 -1.69 14.80 -0.03
C TRP A 27 -1.56 14.34 1.42
N ILE A 28 -2.12 15.10 2.36
CA ILE A 28 -2.05 14.82 3.80
C ILE A 28 -2.77 13.51 4.14
N PRO A 29 -4.07 13.33 3.81
CA PRO A 29 -4.77 12.08 4.15
C PRO A 29 -4.20 10.88 3.40
N LEU A 30 -3.72 11.04 2.16
CA LEU A 30 -3.02 9.98 1.43
C LEU A 30 -1.73 9.54 2.14
N THR A 31 -0.92 10.49 2.61
CA THR A 31 0.32 10.21 3.32
C THR A 31 0.02 9.47 4.64
N LEU A 32 -1.02 9.88 5.37
CA LEU A 32 -1.49 9.20 6.57
C LEU A 32 -1.99 7.78 6.28
N CYS A 33 -2.75 7.57 5.20
CA CYS A 33 -3.17 6.24 4.77
C CYS A 33 -1.97 5.35 4.43
N CYS A 34 -0.98 5.88 3.73
CA CYS A 34 0.27 5.15 3.44
C CYS A 34 1.04 4.80 4.71
N LEU A 35 1.08 5.69 5.71
CA LEU A 35 1.70 5.42 7.01
C LEU A 35 0.94 4.34 7.78
N ALA A 36 -0.39 4.43 7.82
CA ALA A 36 -1.27 3.44 8.45
C ALA A 36 -1.19 2.05 7.77
N ALA A 37 -0.90 2.00 6.47
CA ALA A 37 -0.65 0.75 5.75
C ALA A 37 0.77 0.21 5.97
N SER A 38 1.78 1.09 6.07
CA SER A 38 3.19 0.69 6.14
C SER A 38 3.66 0.34 7.54
N LEU A 39 3.21 1.04 8.59
CA LEU A 39 3.58 0.75 9.98
C LEU A 39 3.25 -0.69 10.41
N PRO A 40 2.00 -1.18 10.27
CA PRO A 40 1.68 -2.54 10.68
C PRO A 40 2.34 -3.59 9.77
N ALA A 41 2.52 -3.30 8.48
CA ALA A 41 3.25 -4.19 7.58
C ALA A 41 4.72 -4.35 7.98
N VAL A 42 5.40 -3.25 8.32
CA VAL A 42 6.79 -3.26 8.79
C VAL A 42 6.89 -3.95 10.14
N LEU A 43 5.97 -3.65 11.07
CA LEU A 43 5.95 -4.28 12.39
C LEU A 43 5.81 -5.80 12.27
N ILE A 44 4.88 -6.27 11.44
CA ILE A 44 4.66 -7.71 11.24
C ILE A 44 5.86 -8.36 10.55
N ASN A 45 6.42 -7.72 9.51
CA ASN A 45 7.60 -8.25 8.81
C ASN A 45 8.87 -8.21 9.66
N TYR A 46 8.92 -7.39 10.72
CA TYR A 46 10.01 -7.40 11.67
C TYR A 46 9.97 -8.63 12.59
N TYR A 47 8.76 -9.09 12.95
CA TYR A 47 8.59 -10.28 13.81
C TYR A 47 8.48 -11.59 13.04
N LEU A 48 8.16 -11.56 11.75
CA LEU A 48 7.98 -12.75 10.93
C LEU A 48 9.25 -13.14 10.14
N PRO A 49 9.46 -14.45 9.88
CA PRO A 49 10.50 -14.91 8.98
C PRO A 49 10.34 -14.31 7.56
N PRO A 50 11.43 -14.10 6.81
CA PRO A 50 11.39 -13.45 5.48
C PRO A 50 10.43 -14.10 4.47
N GLY A 51 10.20 -15.41 4.58
CA GLY A 51 9.27 -16.15 3.71
C GLY A 51 7.78 -15.78 3.91
N TRP A 52 7.46 -15.05 4.99
CA TRP A 52 6.08 -14.71 5.38
C TRP A 52 5.75 -13.24 5.09
N PHE A 53 6.57 -12.53 4.30
CA PHE A 53 6.41 -11.09 4.02
C PHE A 53 5.03 -10.70 3.43
N ILE A 54 4.37 -11.65 2.75
CA ILE A 54 3.03 -11.49 2.17
C ILE A 54 1.99 -11.21 3.26
N LEU A 55 2.15 -11.79 4.46
CA LEU A 55 1.23 -11.55 5.57
C LEU A 55 1.34 -10.12 6.10
N GLY A 56 2.56 -9.58 6.20
CA GLY A 56 2.74 -8.16 6.53
C GLY A 56 2.10 -7.25 5.50
N LEU A 57 2.23 -7.58 4.20
CA LEU A 57 1.56 -6.83 3.12
C LEU A 57 0.03 -6.92 3.23
N ALA A 58 -0.52 -8.11 3.51
CA ALA A 58 -1.96 -8.30 3.66
C ALA A 58 -2.52 -7.48 4.82
N VAL A 59 -1.87 -7.51 5.99
CA VAL A 59 -2.30 -6.69 7.14
C VAL A 59 -2.17 -5.21 6.83
N GLY A 60 -1.09 -4.78 6.17
CA GLY A 60 -0.95 -3.40 5.72
C GLY A 60 -2.04 -2.95 4.74
N ALA A 61 -2.52 -3.84 3.87
CA ALA A 61 -3.64 -3.55 2.98
C ALA A 61 -4.96 -3.42 3.74
N VAL A 62 -5.21 -4.27 4.74
CA VAL A 62 -6.41 -4.18 5.60
C VAL A 62 -6.40 -2.87 6.37
N THR A 63 -5.29 -2.53 7.05
CA THR A 63 -5.21 -1.27 7.82
C THR A 63 -5.23 -0.04 6.92
N GLY A 64 -4.60 -0.12 5.74
CA GLY A 64 -4.68 0.92 4.72
C GLY A 64 -6.10 1.13 4.19
N GLY A 65 -6.83 0.05 3.92
CA GLY A 65 -8.25 0.10 3.52
C GLY A 65 -9.14 0.72 4.60
N CYS A 66 -8.94 0.34 5.87
CA CYS A 66 -9.64 0.96 6.99
C CYS A 66 -9.32 2.46 7.11
N ALA A 67 -8.05 2.84 6.96
CA ALA A 67 -7.63 4.24 6.99
C ALA A 67 -8.22 5.05 5.82
N LEU A 68 -8.28 4.48 4.61
CA LEU A 68 -8.92 5.11 3.46
C LEU A 68 -10.41 5.35 3.72
N SER A 69 -11.12 4.36 4.24
CA SER A 69 -12.56 4.51 4.56
C SER A 69 -12.79 5.58 5.64
N ALA A 70 -11.95 5.60 6.68
CA ALA A 70 -12.08 6.54 7.79
C ALA A 70 -11.67 7.97 7.45
N LEU A 71 -10.60 8.16 6.68
CA LEU A 71 -10.03 9.48 6.38
C LEU A 71 -10.62 10.12 5.13
N LEU A 72 -11.07 9.32 4.16
CA LEU A 72 -11.58 9.81 2.88
C LEU A 72 -13.11 9.74 2.78
N GLY A 73 -13.79 9.25 3.82
CA GLY A 73 -15.25 9.08 3.80
C GLY A 73 -15.75 8.08 2.75
N MET A 74 -14.85 7.28 2.19
CA MET A 74 -15.17 6.31 1.14
C MET A 74 -15.97 5.13 1.73
N SER A 75 -16.93 4.63 0.93
CA SER A 75 -17.63 3.38 1.28
C SER A 75 -16.64 2.22 1.41
N VAL A 76 -16.93 1.28 2.33
CA VAL A 76 -16.07 0.11 2.60
C VAL A 76 -15.78 -0.68 1.32
N LYS A 77 -16.75 -0.77 0.41
CA LYS A 77 -16.58 -1.43 -0.89
C LYS A 77 -15.47 -0.79 -1.72
N ARG A 78 -15.48 0.55 -1.85
CA ARG A 78 -14.48 1.30 -2.63
C ARG A 78 -13.12 1.29 -1.94
N ALA A 79 -13.09 1.47 -0.63
CA ALA A 79 -11.86 1.39 0.15
C ALA A 79 -11.19 0.01 0.04
N CYS A 80 -11.98 -1.07 0.03
CA CYS A 80 -11.47 -2.42 -0.16
C CYS A 80 -10.94 -2.66 -1.57
N MET A 81 -11.57 -2.10 -2.60
CA MET A 81 -11.04 -2.12 -3.97
C MET A 81 -9.71 -1.38 -4.08
N ALA A 82 -9.63 -0.17 -3.53
CA ALA A 82 -8.39 0.63 -3.50
C ALA A 82 -7.26 -0.12 -2.78
N ALA A 83 -7.56 -0.72 -1.61
CA ALA A 83 -6.61 -1.51 -0.85
C ALA A 83 -6.14 -2.76 -1.60
N ALA A 84 -7.04 -3.47 -2.30
CA ALA A 84 -6.69 -4.63 -3.10
C ALA A 84 -5.78 -4.28 -4.28
N ILE A 85 -6.07 -3.20 -5.01
CA ILE A 85 -5.22 -2.70 -6.11
C ILE A 85 -3.85 -2.28 -5.57
N TYR A 86 -3.82 -1.56 -4.44
CA TYR A 86 -2.58 -1.14 -3.81
C TYR A 86 -1.73 -2.32 -3.31
N LEU A 87 -2.37 -3.36 -2.76
CA LEU A 87 -1.71 -4.61 -2.39
C LEU A 87 -1.11 -5.30 -3.61
N ALA A 88 -1.88 -5.44 -4.69
CA ALA A 88 -1.41 -6.06 -5.94
C ALA A 88 -0.20 -5.31 -6.52
N ALA A 89 -0.24 -3.97 -6.52
CA ALA A 89 0.88 -3.14 -6.96
C ALA A 89 2.14 -3.37 -6.10
N LYS A 90 1.98 -3.45 -4.76
CA LYS A 90 3.11 -3.73 -3.85
C LYS A 90 3.69 -5.14 -4.03
N VAL A 91 2.84 -6.15 -4.21
CA VAL A 91 3.29 -7.52 -4.48
C VAL A 91 4.03 -7.58 -5.81
N CYS A 92 3.50 -6.95 -6.86
CA CYS A 92 4.15 -6.89 -8.16
C CYS A 92 5.53 -6.23 -8.08
N LEU A 93 5.63 -5.08 -7.40
CA LEU A 93 6.91 -4.39 -7.18
C LEU A 93 7.90 -5.26 -6.38
N ALA A 94 7.44 -5.93 -5.32
CA ALA A 94 8.27 -6.83 -4.51
C ALA A 94 8.79 -8.02 -5.33
N LEU A 95 7.95 -8.64 -6.16
CA LEU A 95 8.34 -9.72 -7.06
C LEU A 95 9.33 -9.24 -8.14
N LEU A 96 9.14 -8.04 -8.68
CA LEU A 96 10.02 -7.47 -9.68
C LEU A 96 11.43 -7.19 -9.09
N ILE A 97 11.48 -6.65 -7.87
CA ILE A 97 12.75 -6.46 -7.13
C ILE A 97 13.42 -7.81 -6.84
N LEU A 98 12.66 -8.81 -6.39
CA LEU A 98 13.18 -10.16 -6.13
C LEU A 98 13.74 -10.79 -7.41
N LEU A 99 13.01 -10.69 -8.52
CA LEU A 99 13.41 -11.21 -9.82
C LEU A 99 14.70 -10.52 -10.30
N PHE A 100 14.76 -9.19 -10.20
CA PHE A 100 15.94 -8.42 -10.58
C PHE A 100 17.18 -8.81 -9.75
N HIS A 101 17.01 -9.02 -8.44
CA HIS A 101 18.08 -9.47 -7.58
C HIS A 101 18.60 -10.85 -7.99
N LEU A 102 17.70 -11.80 -8.25
CA LEU A 102 18.05 -13.14 -8.71
C LEU A 102 18.83 -13.15 -10.03
N PHE A 103 18.50 -12.25 -10.96
CA PHE A 103 19.21 -12.12 -12.25
C PHE A 103 20.60 -11.50 -12.13
N MET A 104 20.84 -10.58 -11.18
CA MET A 104 22.15 -9.94 -10.98
C MET A 104 23.14 -10.78 -10.15
N THR A 105 22.64 -11.74 -9.37
CA THR A 105 23.48 -12.67 -8.59
C THR A 105 23.88 -13.94 -9.34
N ARG A 106 23.52 -14.07 -10.62
CA ARG A 106 23.98 -15.14 -11.52
C ARG A 106 25.05 -14.62 -12.47
#